data_AF-A0A1D9LL94-F1
#
_entry.id   AF-A0A1D9LL94-F1
#
_cell.length_a   1.000
_cell.length_b   1.000
_cell.length_c   1.000
_cell.angle_alpha   90.00
_cell.angle_beta   90.00
_cell.angle_gamma   90.00
#
_symmetry.space_group_name_H-M   'P 1'
#
loop_
_entity.id
_entity.type
_entity.pdbx_description
1 polymer ?
#
loop_
_entity_poly.entity_id
_entity_poly.type
_entity_poly.pdbx_seq_one_letter_code
_entity_poly.pdbx_strand_id
1 'polypeptide(L)'
;MAEPGVFLIHGLGGTQYDLGSMHKRLKNAGFVTHALTLPGHGTRPEDLSGVKMEAWLEAARAKYREIVGQHEVLHVMGMCMGALLALEVAKLERHAKGRLVALAPPVYIDGWATPWYRGLRPLLYRIPGLPERMKVTEEEPYGIKNEQLRAIVKAKFERGENFHYGWVPLACIREVDRLRAAVIRDLDQIACPTLVVHAREDELTSLRSAHFLVERIGSGKRAGQARMVVLEDSYHMVCVDNDREIVGKHVLEFFNANAAGGFGMNMVDPAMAPAEMAELLASARRALEQGDFAGLYRLGIPDFAWLQPGRNRGSGAFPGSKGLRRLRKWTDEGASFSAFGAAVINAGMAVQPATLLHRGLASPGVLAVQMRKGKLLEARWFPDDLDAEDSHFGGEPLPDGPSEQEKAFEAAAALSRTLRKAPDNATLLAMYALYKQGSQGDAAGERPSIMDMVGRAKHDAWTARRGMSREQAMSDYVALVNRLKDAESQEA
;
A
#
# COMPACT_ATOMS: atom_id res chain seq x y z
N MET A 1 -25.58 -10.32 8.92
CA MET A 1 -25.26 -8.94 9.36
C MET A 1 -25.08 -8.10 8.10
N ALA A 2 -25.62 -6.90 8.05
CA ALA A 2 -25.43 -6.02 6.88
C ALA A 2 -23.96 -5.58 6.83
N GLU A 3 -23.31 -5.71 5.68
CA GLU A 3 -21.91 -5.29 5.48
C GLU A 3 -21.73 -3.79 5.82
N PRO A 4 -20.60 -3.38 6.42
CA PRO A 4 -20.37 -1.98 6.73
C PRO A 4 -20.28 -1.14 5.45
N GLY A 5 -20.92 0.02 5.45
CA GLY A 5 -20.95 0.93 4.30
C GLY A 5 -19.95 2.08 4.43
N VAL A 6 -19.47 2.61 3.30
CA VAL A 6 -18.73 3.89 3.25
C VAL A 6 -19.32 4.77 2.15
N PHE A 7 -19.79 5.96 2.53
CA PHE A 7 -20.24 6.98 1.61
C PHE A 7 -19.09 7.92 1.21
N LEU A 8 -18.78 7.97 -0.08
CA LEU A 8 -17.63 8.64 -0.66
C LEU A 8 -18.07 9.86 -1.47
N ILE A 9 -17.49 11.03 -1.17
CA ILE A 9 -17.82 12.32 -1.79
C ILE A 9 -16.56 12.94 -2.42
N HIS A 10 -16.60 13.19 -3.73
CA HIS A 10 -15.47 13.76 -4.48
C HIS A 10 -15.34 15.28 -4.35
N GLY A 11 -14.23 15.83 -4.86
CA GLY A 11 -13.89 17.24 -4.80
C GLY A 11 -14.56 18.10 -5.88
N LEU A 12 -14.22 19.39 -5.87
CA LEU A 12 -14.71 20.36 -6.86
C LEU A 12 -14.03 20.13 -8.21
N GLY A 13 -14.79 20.12 -9.30
CA GLY A 13 -14.25 19.95 -10.65
C GLY A 13 -13.81 18.52 -10.98
N GLY A 14 -13.72 17.66 -9.97
CA GLY A 14 -13.39 16.26 -10.12
C GLY A 14 -14.61 15.34 -10.15
N THR A 15 -14.31 14.06 -9.94
CA THR A 15 -15.29 12.96 -9.92
C THR A 15 -14.81 11.89 -8.94
N GLN A 16 -15.37 10.67 -8.98
CA GLN A 16 -14.84 9.54 -8.21
C GLN A 16 -13.33 9.29 -8.39
N TYR A 17 -12.71 9.78 -9.47
CA TYR A 17 -11.26 9.70 -9.67
C TYR A 17 -10.43 10.44 -8.62
N ASP A 18 -10.98 11.48 -7.97
CA ASP A 18 -10.29 12.25 -6.92
C ASP A 18 -9.94 11.40 -5.72
N LEU A 19 -10.72 10.33 -5.49
CA LEU A 19 -10.53 9.38 -4.40
C LEU A 19 -9.55 8.26 -4.78
N GLY A 20 -8.97 8.31 -5.98
CA GLY A 20 -7.95 7.39 -6.45
C GLY A 20 -8.34 5.92 -6.27
N SER A 21 -7.47 5.17 -5.58
CA SER A 21 -7.67 3.74 -5.32
C SER A 21 -8.58 3.43 -4.12
N MET A 22 -9.11 4.44 -3.43
CA MET A 22 -9.83 4.26 -2.17
C MET A 22 -11.07 3.37 -2.31
N HIS A 23 -11.83 3.51 -3.39
CA HIS A 23 -12.97 2.62 -3.69
C HIS A 23 -12.56 1.15 -3.69
N LYS A 24 -11.43 0.82 -4.33
CA LYS A 24 -10.90 -0.55 -4.41
C LYS A 24 -10.41 -1.02 -3.05
N ARG A 25 -9.68 -0.18 -2.30
CA ARG A 25 -9.16 -0.50 -0.96
C ARG A 25 -10.28 -0.82 0.04
N LEU A 26 -11.32 0.00 0.06
CA LEU A 26 -12.47 -0.18 0.95
C LEU A 26 -13.27 -1.43 0.58
N LYS A 27 -13.53 -1.67 -0.72
CA LYS A 27 -14.16 -2.94 -1.17
C LYS A 27 -13.34 -4.16 -0.78
N ASN A 28 -12.02 -4.12 -1.00
CA ASN A 28 -11.11 -5.21 -0.63
C ASN A 28 -11.08 -5.45 0.89
N ALA A 29 -11.38 -4.44 1.68
CA ALA A 29 -11.48 -4.52 3.13
C ALA A 29 -12.89 -4.92 3.62
N GLY A 30 -13.81 -5.29 2.72
CA GLY A 30 -15.15 -5.77 3.07
C GLY A 30 -16.20 -4.67 3.26
N PHE A 31 -15.94 -3.45 2.79
CA PHE A 31 -16.93 -2.38 2.83
C PHE A 31 -17.75 -2.28 1.54
N VAL A 32 -19.04 -2.01 1.68
CA VAL A 32 -19.89 -1.56 0.57
C VAL A 32 -19.66 -0.07 0.35
N THR A 33 -19.13 0.30 -0.81
CA THR A 33 -18.88 1.71 -1.13
C THR A 33 -20.05 2.33 -1.88
N HIS A 34 -20.51 3.48 -1.42
CA HIS A 34 -21.48 4.33 -2.11
C HIS A 34 -20.81 5.60 -2.56
N ALA A 35 -21.18 6.10 -3.74
CA ALA A 35 -20.71 7.38 -4.25
C ALA A 35 -21.86 8.08 -4.98
N LEU A 36 -21.70 9.38 -5.18
CA LEU A 36 -22.57 10.17 -6.06
C LEU A 36 -21.72 11.04 -6.98
N THR A 37 -22.26 11.33 -8.16
CA THR A 37 -21.78 12.44 -8.98
C THR A 37 -22.52 13.70 -8.54
N LEU A 38 -21.78 14.71 -8.06
CA LEU A 38 -22.38 15.95 -7.59
C LEU A 38 -23.00 16.74 -8.77
N PRO A 39 -24.10 17.48 -8.56
CA PRO A 39 -24.68 18.36 -9.57
C PRO A 39 -23.63 19.23 -10.29
N GLY A 40 -23.66 19.23 -11.63
CA GLY A 40 -22.71 19.96 -12.50
C GLY A 40 -21.35 19.28 -12.71
N HIS A 41 -21.08 18.14 -12.08
CA HIS A 41 -19.83 17.37 -12.25
C HIS A 41 -19.99 16.21 -13.24
N GLY A 42 -18.89 15.67 -13.75
CA GLY A 42 -18.88 14.54 -14.69
C GLY A 42 -19.43 14.86 -16.09
N THR A 43 -19.51 16.15 -16.43
CA THR A 43 -20.05 16.67 -17.69
C THR A 43 -19.06 17.69 -18.27
N ARG A 44 -19.38 18.99 -18.25
CA ARG A 44 -18.50 20.08 -18.68
C ARG A 44 -18.45 21.19 -17.63
N PRO A 45 -17.37 21.98 -17.55
CA PRO A 45 -17.23 23.05 -16.56
C PRO A 45 -18.37 24.08 -16.55
N GLU A 46 -18.98 24.36 -17.71
CA GLU A 46 -20.11 25.28 -17.85
C GLU A 46 -21.32 24.87 -17.02
N ASP A 47 -21.53 23.56 -16.84
CA ASP A 47 -22.67 23.03 -16.11
C ASP A 47 -22.57 23.31 -14.60
N LEU A 48 -21.43 23.80 -14.10
CA LEU A 48 -21.26 24.29 -12.72
C LEU A 48 -21.74 25.73 -12.51
N SER A 49 -21.88 26.54 -13.56
CA SER A 49 -22.05 28.01 -13.44
C SER A 49 -23.33 28.40 -12.69
N GLY A 50 -24.38 27.58 -12.78
CA GLY A 50 -25.66 27.79 -12.11
C GLY A 50 -25.89 26.95 -10.84
N VAL A 51 -24.93 26.11 -10.44
CA VAL A 51 -25.13 25.16 -9.35
C VAL A 51 -24.77 25.82 -8.02
N LYS A 52 -25.74 25.84 -7.09
CA LYS A 52 -25.57 26.41 -5.75
C LYS A 52 -25.09 25.37 -4.74
N MET A 53 -24.47 25.82 -3.65
CA MET A 53 -24.00 24.91 -2.59
C MET A 53 -25.13 24.06 -1.99
N GLU A 54 -26.36 24.60 -1.91
CA GLU A 54 -27.52 23.88 -1.40
C GLU A 54 -27.89 22.67 -2.28
N ALA A 55 -27.65 22.73 -3.59
CA ALA A 55 -27.91 21.62 -4.49
C ALA A 55 -26.91 20.47 -4.27
N TRP A 56 -25.62 20.80 -4.09
CA TRP A 56 -24.61 19.79 -3.73
C TRP A 56 -24.89 19.17 -2.36
N LEU A 57 -25.23 20.00 -1.38
CA LEU A 57 -25.51 19.54 -0.03
C LEU A 57 -26.76 18.67 0.01
N GLU A 58 -27.86 19.06 -0.62
CA GLU A 58 -29.06 18.23 -0.62
C GLU A 58 -28.88 16.94 -1.43
N ALA A 59 -28.11 16.95 -2.53
CA ALA A 59 -27.76 15.71 -3.23
C ALA A 59 -26.98 14.74 -2.33
N ALA A 60 -25.98 15.25 -1.58
CA ALA A 60 -25.22 14.44 -0.63
C ALA A 60 -26.09 13.93 0.53
N ARG A 61 -26.98 14.76 1.07
CA ARG A 61 -27.93 14.38 2.14
C ARG A 61 -28.97 13.37 1.67
N ALA A 62 -29.53 13.55 0.49
CA ALA A 62 -30.47 12.61 -0.11
C ALA A 62 -29.82 11.22 -0.27
N LYS A 63 -28.60 11.18 -0.81
CA LYS A 63 -27.85 9.91 -0.92
C LYS A 63 -27.54 9.31 0.46
N TYR A 64 -27.14 10.14 1.44
CA TYR A 64 -26.93 9.67 2.81
C TYR A 64 -28.20 9.02 3.40
N ARG A 65 -29.36 9.67 3.30
CA ARG A 65 -30.64 9.14 3.80
C ARG A 65 -31.08 7.86 3.10
N GLU A 66 -30.80 7.74 1.81
CA GLU A 66 -31.06 6.52 1.04
C GLU A 66 -30.30 5.30 1.60
N ILE A 67 -29.03 5.49 2.00
CA ILE A 67 -28.11 4.38 2.31
C ILE A 67 -27.91 4.13 3.81
N VAL A 68 -28.20 5.10 4.69
CA VAL A 68 -28.00 4.96 6.15
C VAL A 68 -28.85 3.86 6.79
N GLY A 69 -29.99 3.52 6.19
CA GLY A 69 -30.84 2.40 6.61
C GLY A 69 -30.34 1.04 6.11
N GLN A 70 -29.46 1.00 5.12
CA GLN A 70 -28.99 -0.23 4.47
C GLN A 70 -27.81 -0.88 5.20
N HIS A 71 -27.15 -0.13 6.10
CA HIS A 71 -25.96 -0.58 6.82
C HIS A 71 -26.14 -0.41 8.32
N GLU A 72 -25.63 -1.39 9.07
CA GLU A 72 -25.52 -1.31 10.54
C GLU A 72 -24.51 -0.21 10.92
N VAL A 73 -23.36 -0.21 10.24
CA VAL A 73 -22.33 0.83 10.32
C VAL A 73 -22.21 1.52 8.97
N LEU A 74 -22.36 2.84 8.94
CA LEU A 74 -22.11 3.65 7.75
C LEU A 74 -21.05 4.69 8.06
N HIS A 75 -19.90 4.63 7.39
CA HIS A 75 -18.90 5.68 7.42
C HIS A 75 -19.17 6.73 6.35
N VAL A 76 -18.67 7.94 6.56
CA VAL A 76 -18.73 9.03 5.57
C VAL A 76 -17.33 9.55 5.33
N MET A 77 -16.97 9.77 4.07
CA MET A 77 -15.65 10.19 3.66
C MET A 77 -15.73 11.16 2.50
N GLY A 78 -14.97 12.24 2.56
CA GLY A 78 -14.93 13.22 1.49
C GLY A 78 -13.53 13.78 1.24
N MET A 79 -13.30 14.21 0.00
CA MET A 79 -12.05 14.83 -0.45
C MET A 79 -12.29 16.29 -0.87
N CYS A 80 -11.42 17.23 -0.46
CA CYS A 80 -11.53 18.64 -0.80
C CYS A 80 -12.93 19.23 -0.49
N MET A 81 -13.67 19.72 -1.49
CA MET A 81 -15.05 20.18 -1.34
C MET A 81 -15.98 19.06 -0.83
N GLY A 82 -15.74 17.82 -1.24
CA GLY A 82 -16.43 16.64 -0.73
C GLY A 82 -16.21 16.44 0.77
N ALA A 83 -15.05 16.83 1.32
CA ALA A 83 -14.81 16.80 2.76
C ALA A 83 -15.69 17.83 3.49
N LEU A 84 -15.88 19.03 2.91
CA LEU A 84 -16.80 20.03 3.46
C LEU A 84 -18.25 19.55 3.42
N LEU A 85 -18.67 18.90 2.33
CA LEU A 85 -19.99 18.28 2.23
C LEU A 85 -20.15 17.14 3.24
N ALA A 86 -19.13 16.31 3.44
CA ALA A 86 -19.15 15.24 4.43
C ALA A 86 -19.31 15.78 5.87
N LEU A 87 -18.62 16.88 6.19
CA LEU A 87 -18.77 17.59 7.46
C LEU A 87 -20.19 18.14 7.64
N GLU A 88 -20.75 18.81 6.62
CA GLU A 88 -22.12 19.35 6.69
C GLU A 88 -23.18 18.24 6.76
N VAL A 89 -23.01 17.13 6.03
CA VAL A 89 -23.89 15.96 6.11
C VAL A 89 -23.83 15.38 7.52
N ALA A 90 -22.64 15.18 8.08
CA ALA A 90 -22.48 14.65 9.42
C ALA A 90 -23.14 15.55 10.48
N LYS A 91 -23.00 16.86 10.32
CA LYS A 91 -23.62 17.88 11.18
C LYS A 91 -25.15 17.88 11.08
N LEU A 92 -25.69 18.03 9.88
CA LEU A 92 -27.13 18.23 9.65
C LEU A 92 -27.95 16.97 9.82
N GLU A 93 -27.39 15.80 9.49
CA GLU A 93 -28.04 14.50 9.66
C GLU A 93 -27.72 13.85 11.01
N ARG A 94 -26.96 14.55 11.88
CA ARG A 94 -26.52 14.08 13.21
C ARG A 94 -25.90 12.68 13.14
N HIS A 95 -24.96 12.52 12.23
CA HIS A 95 -24.36 11.24 11.93
C HIS A 95 -23.67 10.61 13.15
N ALA A 96 -24.17 9.44 13.59
CA ALA A 96 -23.64 8.69 14.74
C ALA A 96 -23.42 7.19 14.46
N LYS A 97 -23.88 6.66 13.32
CA LYS A 97 -23.76 5.23 12.96
C LYS A 97 -22.37 4.79 12.50
N GLY A 98 -21.39 5.67 12.50
CA GLY A 98 -20.07 5.37 11.99
C GLY A 98 -19.09 6.48 12.26
N ARG A 99 -18.16 6.66 11.32
CA ARG A 99 -17.00 7.54 11.47
C ARG A 99 -16.87 8.42 10.25
N LEU A 100 -16.29 9.61 10.46
CA LEU A 100 -16.12 10.62 9.44
C LEU A 100 -14.64 10.76 9.05
N VAL A 101 -14.34 10.76 7.75
CA VAL A 101 -13.01 11.07 7.22
C VAL A 101 -13.09 12.31 6.33
N ALA A 102 -12.32 13.34 6.69
CA ALA A 102 -12.16 14.56 5.89
C ALA A 102 -10.74 14.60 5.31
N LEU A 103 -10.61 14.49 3.99
CA LEU A 103 -9.33 14.53 3.30
C LEU A 103 -9.12 15.89 2.64
N ALA A 104 -7.97 16.52 2.93
CA ALA A 104 -7.60 17.86 2.49
C ALA A 104 -8.75 18.90 2.55
N PRO A 105 -9.49 19.02 3.68
CA PRO A 105 -10.66 19.90 3.76
C PRO A 105 -10.26 21.38 3.65
N PRO A 106 -10.72 22.14 2.64
CA PRO A 106 -10.30 23.52 2.39
C PRO A 106 -11.11 24.53 3.22
N VAL A 107 -11.09 24.40 4.56
CA VAL A 107 -11.76 25.36 5.47
C VAL A 107 -11.18 26.76 5.29
N TYR A 108 -9.86 26.87 5.19
CA TYR A 108 -9.12 28.06 4.79
C TYR A 108 -8.44 27.80 3.45
N ILE A 109 -8.78 28.58 2.42
CA ILE A 109 -8.12 28.52 1.11
C ILE A 109 -6.93 29.48 1.13
N ASP A 110 -5.89 29.12 1.86
CA ASP A 110 -4.69 29.93 2.13
C ASP A 110 -3.37 29.18 1.84
N GLY A 111 -3.42 28.17 0.96
CA GLY A 111 -2.23 27.49 0.47
C GLY A 111 -1.35 28.38 -0.42
N TRP A 112 -0.13 27.91 -0.66
CA TRP A 112 0.95 28.68 -1.30
C TRP A 112 0.72 28.96 -2.79
N ALA A 113 -0.11 28.17 -3.49
CA ALA A 113 -0.46 28.37 -4.90
C ALA A 113 -1.79 29.12 -5.09
N THR A 114 -2.39 29.65 -4.02
CA THR A 114 -3.67 30.38 -4.16
C THR A 114 -3.47 31.69 -4.91
N PRO A 115 -4.40 32.10 -5.80
CA PRO A 115 -4.22 33.31 -6.59
C PRO A 115 -4.08 34.57 -5.73
N TRP A 116 -3.24 35.51 -6.17
CA TRP A 116 -3.00 36.79 -5.47
C TRP A 116 -4.30 37.58 -5.19
N TYR A 117 -5.31 37.42 -6.06
CA TYR A 117 -6.61 38.08 -5.93
C TYR A 117 -7.57 37.36 -4.95
N ARG A 118 -7.15 36.31 -4.23
CA ARG A 118 -8.05 35.54 -3.35
C ARG A 118 -8.79 36.41 -2.33
N GLY A 119 -8.11 37.40 -1.76
CA GLY A 119 -8.69 38.33 -0.78
C GLY A 119 -9.73 39.27 -1.39
N LEU A 120 -9.67 39.48 -2.70
CA LEU A 120 -10.58 40.34 -3.46
C LEU A 120 -11.81 39.59 -3.98
N ARG A 121 -11.88 38.26 -3.84
CA ARG A 121 -13.03 37.44 -4.29
C ARG A 121 -14.40 38.00 -3.86
N PRO A 122 -14.63 38.45 -2.61
CA PRO A 122 -15.92 39.03 -2.22
C PRO A 122 -16.32 40.26 -3.04
N LEU A 123 -15.35 41.02 -3.54
CA LEU A 123 -15.59 42.15 -4.44
C LEU A 123 -15.89 41.66 -5.86
N LEU A 124 -15.12 40.68 -6.35
CA LEU A 124 -15.34 40.08 -7.68
C LEU A 124 -16.73 39.45 -7.80
N TYR A 125 -17.24 38.84 -6.72
CA TYR A 125 -18.59 38.27 -6.68
C TYR A 125 -19.73 39.28 -6.86
N ARG A 126 -19.47 40.57 -6.64
CA ARG A 126 -20.45 41.65 -6.76
C ARG A 126 -20.51 42.25 -8.17
N ILE A 127 -19.51 41.96 -9.01
CA ILE A 127 -19.47 42.48 -10.39
C ILE A 127 -20.46 41.68 -11.24
N PRO A 128 -21.52 42.30 -11.79
CA PRO A 128 -22.57 41.59 -12.52
C PRO A 128 -22.03 40.77 -13.70
N GLY A 129 -22.35 39.47 -13.74
CA GLY A 129 -21.95 38.55 -14.81
C GLY A 129 -20.47 38.13 -14.80
N LEU A 130 -19.63 38.68 -13.90
CA LEU A 130 -18.23 38.27 -13.78
C LEU A 130 -18.10 36.85 -13.21
N PRO A 131 -18.80 36.47 -12.12
CA PRO A 131 -18.67 35.12 -11.56
C PRO A 131 -18.98 34.01 -12.57
N GLU A 132 -19.97 34.23 -13.42
CA GLU A 132 -20.44 33.25 -14.40
C GLU A 132 -19.51 33.15 -15.63
N ARG A 133 -18.72 34.20 -15.92
CA ARG A 133 -17.83 34.29 -17.10
C ARG A 133 -16.36 34.03 -16.78
N MET A 134 -15.89 34.42 -15.60
CA MET A 134 -14.49 34.26 -15.21
C MET A 134 -14.18 32.79 -14.94
N LYS A 135 -13.20 32.27 -15.67
CA LYS A 135 -12.68 30.91 -15.51
C LYS A 135 -11.54 30.93 -14.50
N VAL A 136 -11.66 30.13 -13.45
CA VAL A 136 -10.58 29.83 -12.53
C VAL A 136 -9.92 28.55 -13.04
N THR A 137 -8.76 28.69 -13.65
CA THR A 137 -8.00 27.59 -14.25
C THR A 137 -7.36 26.73 -13.19
N GLU A 138 -7.39 25.42 -13.41
CA GLU A 138 -6.54 24.48 -12.69
C GLU A 138 -5.11 24.62 -13.24
N GLU A 139 -4.15 24.91 -12.38
CA GLU A 139 -2.77 25.19 -12.77
C GLU A 139 -1.81 24.13 -12.22
N GLU A 140 -0.66 24.00 -12.86
CA GLU A 140 0.42 23.14 -12.37
C GLU A 140 0.83 23.63 -10.95
N PRO A 141 0.83 22.75 -9.93
CA PRO A 141 1.05 21.29 -10.00
C PRO A 141 -0.20 20.39 -9.96
N TYR A 142 -1.42 20.90 -10.17
CA TYR A 142 -2.68 20.15 -10.15
C TYR A 142 -2.96 19.41 -8.83
N GLY A 143 -2.48 19.97 -7.71
CA GLY A 143 -2.54 19.33 -6.41
C GLY A 143 -1.61 18.13 -6.24
N ILE A 144 -0.65 17.88 -7.14
CA ILE A 144 0.18 16.66 -7.14
C ILE A 144 1.66 17.01 -7.01
N LYS A 145 2.29 16.58 -5.91
CA LYS A 145 3.72 16.73 -5.64
C LYS A 145 4.56 15.81 -6.51
N ASN A 146 4.10 14.57 -6.76
CA ASN A 146 4.79 13.62 -7.63
C ASN A 146 4.98 14.14 -9.06
N GLU A 147 6.22 14.39 -9.47
CA GLU A 147 6.55 14.94 -10.78
C GLU A 147 6.13 14.05 -11.95
N GLN A 148 6.28 12.73 -11.82
CA GLN A 148 5.92 11.78 -12.87
C GLN A 148 4.41 11.73 -13.07
N LEU A 149 3.65 11.66 -11.99
CA LEU A 149 2.18 11.65 -12.03
C LEU A 149 1.65 13.00 -12.53
N ARG A 150 2.27 14.11 -12.12
CA ARG A 150 1.96 15.45 -12.62
C ARG A 150 2.16 15.53 -14.14
N ALA A 151 3.26 15.00 -14.66
CA ALA A 151 3.51 14.95 -16.10
C ALA A 151 2.45 14.12 -16.84
N ILE A 152 2.01 13.00 -16.26
CA ILE A 152 0.93 12.18 -16.81
C ILE A 152 -0.40 12.96 -16.82
N VAL A 153 -0.75 13.62 -15.71
CA VAL A 153 -1.98 14.42 -15.58
C VAL A 153 -1.99 15.59 -16.56
N LYS A 154 -0.86 16.29 -16.69
CA LYS A 154 -0.65 17.35 -17.69
C LYS A 154 -0.90 16.83 -19.11
N ALA A 155 -0.28 15.71 -19.47
CA ALA A 155 -0.49 15.09 -20.79
C ALA A 155 -1.96 14.68 -21.01
N LYS A 156 -2.69 14.25 -19.97
CA LYS A 156 -4.12 13.93 -20.08
C LYS A 156 -4.98 15.17 -20.31
N PHE A 157 -4.69 16.28 -19.62
CA PHE A 157 -5.35 17.57 -19.88
C PHE A 157 -5.08 18.06 -21.30
N GLU A 158 -3.85 17.97 -21.79
CA GLU A 158 -3.49 18.32 -23.17
C GLU A 158 -4.21 17.45 -24.21
N ARG A 159 -4.52 16.19 -23.88
CA ARG A 159 -5.34 15.28 -24.69
C ARG A 159 -6.84 15.49 -24.57
N GLY A 160 -7.30 16.38 -23.68
CA GLY A 160 -8.74 16.64 -23.45
C GLY A 160 -9.48 15.49 -22.75
N GLU A 161 -8.79 14.68 -21.94
CA GLU A 161 -9.45 13.64 -21.16
C GLU A 161 -10.25 14.25 -19.99
N ASN A 162 -11.55 13.96 -19.91
CA ASN A 162 -12.46 14.54 -18.90
C ASN A 162 -12.47 13.76 -17.56
N PHE A 163 -11.31 13.59 -16.92
CA PHE A 163 -11.24 12.98 -15.57
C PHE A 163 -11.41 14.02 -14.45
N HIS A 164 -11.01 15.26 -14.72
CA HIS A 164 -11.15 16.44 -13.87
C HIS A 164 -11.31 17.66 -14.79
N TYR A 165 -12.02 18.69 -14.35
CA TYR A 165 -12.14 19.93 -15.10
C TYR A 165 -10.84 20.73 -15.03
N GLY A 166 -10.38 21.24 -16.18
CA GLY A 166 -9.20 22.11 -16.26
C GLY A 166 -9.48 23.56 -15.84
N TRP A 167 -10.74 23.90 -15.56
CA TRP A 167 -11.14 25.17 -14.99
C TRP A 167 -12.55 25.04 -14.38
N VAL A 168 -12.90 25.96 -13.47
CA VAL A 168 -14.25 26.10 -12.92
C VAL A 168 -14.71 27.56 -12.98
N PRO A 169 -16.02 27.84 -13.09
CA PRO A 169 -16.53 29.21 -13.02
C PRO A 169 -16.22 29.84 -11.66
N LEU A 170 -15.92 31.14 -11.61
CA LEU A 170 -15.74 31.88 -10.34
C LEU A 170 -17.02 31.83 -9.48
N ALA A 171 -18.20 31.75 -10.11
CA ALA A 171 -19.49 31.53 -9.45
C ALA A 171 -19.47 30.23 -8.60
N CYS A 172 -18.78 29.20 -9.07
CA CYS A 172 -18.62 27.95 -8.35
C CYS A 172 -17.76 28.13 -7.08
N ILE A 173 -16.66 28.90 -7.17
CA ILE A 173 -15.82 29.24 -6.02
C ILE A 173 -16.62 30.04 -4.97
N ARG A 174 -17.53 30.93 -5.40
CA ARG A 174 -18.45 31.65 -4.48
C ARG A 174 -19.27 30.67 -3.65
N GLU A 175 -19.78 29.61 -4.26
CA GLU A 175 -20.57 28.60 -3.56
C GLU A 175 -19.72 27.74 -2.62
N VAL A 176 -18.47 27.44 -2.98
CA VAL A 176 -17.50 26.81 -2.05
C VAL A 176 -17.21 27.72 -0.86
N ASP A 177 -17.06 29.02 -1.05
CA ASP A 177 -16.85 29.97 0.05
C ASP A 177 -18.08 30.04 0.99
N ARG A 178 -19.30 29.92 0.44
CA ARG A 178 -20.53 29.78 1.25
C ARG A 178 -20.55 28.47 2.03
N LEU A 179 -20.16 27.36 1.41
CA LEU A 179 -20.07 26.05 2.07
C LEU A 179 -19.02 26.05 3.20
N ARG A 180 -17.86 26.66 2.97
CA ARG A 180 -16.81 26.85 4.01
C ARG A 180 -17.36 27.63 5.20
N ALA A 181 -18.08 28.71 4.97
CA ALA A 181 -18.71 29.49 6.04
C ALA A 181 -19.79 28.70 6.79
N ALA A 182 -20.50 27.78 6.12
CA ALA A 182 -21.42 26.85 6.77
C ALA A 182 -20.67 25.86 7.66
N VAL A 183 -19.58 25.24 7.18
CA VAL A 183 -18.73 24.31 7.94
C VAL A 183 -18.14 24.95 9.18
N ILE A 184 -17.64 26.18 9.09
CA ILE A 184 -17.03 26.89 10.23
C ILE A 184 -18.02 27.08 11.39
N ARG A 185 -19.32 27.11 11.12
CA ARG A 185 -20.36 27.24 12.14
C ARG A 185 -20.74 25.88 12.70
N ASP A 186 -20.90 25.84 14.01
CA ASP A 186 -21.47 24.72 14.75
C ASP A 186 -20.77 23.36 14.53
N LEU A 187 -19.44 23.36 14.37
CA LEU A 187 -18.63 22.13 14.32
C LEU A 187 -18.76 21.27 15.57
N ASP A 188 -19.27 21.84 16.66
CA ASP A 188 -19.58 21.13 17.89
C ASP A 188 -20.76 20.16 17.77
N GLN A 189 -21.58 20.28 16.73
CA GLN A 189 -22.67 19.37 16.42
C GLN A 189 -22.22 18.05 15.78
N ILE A 190 -20.98 17.93 15.32
CA ILE A 190 -20.44 16.67 14.80
C ILE A 190 -20.24 15.71 15.98
N ALA A 191 -21.00 14.62 16.02
CA ALA A 191 -21.06 13.67 17.13
C ALA A 191 -20.21 12.39 16.93
N CYS A 192 -19.82 12.08 15.69
CA CYS A 192 -19.03 10.90 15.38
C CYS A 192 -17.52 11.13 15.51
N PRO A 193 -16.72 10.06 15.72
CA PRO A 193 -15.28 10.13 15.59
C PRO A 193 -14.88 10.62 14.20
N THR A 194 -13.94 11.56 14.15
CA THR A 194 -13.49 12.20 12.91
C THR A 194 -11.98 12.07 12.72
N LEU A 195 -11.57 11.64 11.53
CA LEU A 195 -10.18 11.70 11.06
C LEU A 195 -10.04 12.80 10.03
N VAL A 196 -9.08 13.69 10.22
CA VAL A 196 -8.68 14.69 9.24
C VAL A 196 -7.33 14.30 8.65
N VAL A 197 -7.22 14.13 7.34
CA VAL A 197 -5.93 13.86 6.68
C VAL A 197 -5.58 15.06 5.82
N HIS A 198 -4.37 15.60 6.01
CA HIS A 198 -3.99 16.86 5.38
C HIS A 198 -2.50 16.87 5.05
N ALA A 199 -2.12 17.41 3.90
CA ALA A 199 -0.71 17.50 3.52
C ALA A 199 -0.06 18.77 4.09
N ARG A 200 1.21 18.66 4.53
CA ARG A 200 1.95 19.79 5.09
C ARG A 200 2.11 20.92 4.08
N GLU A 201 2.39 20.57 2.84
CA GLU A 201 2.65 21.50 1.73
C GLU A 201 1.48 21.58 0.75
N ASP A 202 0.24 21.45 1.25
CA ASP A 202 -0.95 21.60 0.41
C ASP A 202 -1.03 23.02 -0.20
N GLU A 203 -1.11 23.06 -1.52
CA GLU A 203 -1.04 24.29 -2.32
C GLU A 203 -2.33 25.13 -2.30
N LEU A 204 -3.45 24.52 -1.94
CA LEU A 204 -4.77 25.15 -1.92
C LEU A 204 -5.16 25.57 -0.50
N THR A 205 -4.90 24.72 0.49
CA THR A 205 -5.34 24.91 1.88
C THR A 205 -4.24 24.53 2.87
N SER A 206 -3.82 25.45 3.73
CA SER A 206 -2.79 25.16 4.72
C SER A 206 -3.27 24.19 5.81
N LEU A 207 -2.32 23.68 6.62
CA LEU A 207 -2.58 22.87 7.82
C LEU A 207 -3.51 23.55 8.83
N ARG A 208 -3.67 24.88 8.76
CA ARG A 208 -4.62 25.64 9.58
C ARG A 208 -6.02 25.06 9.50
N SER A 209 -6.45 24.60 8.31
CA SER A 209 -7.76 23.98 8.13
C SER A 209 -7.92 22.71 8.97
N ALA A 210 -6.91 21.84 8.96
CA ALA A 210 -6.92 20.60 9.72
C ALA A 210 -6.89 20.83 11.23
N HIS A 211 -5.98 21.70 11.69
CA HIS A 211 -5.92 22.10 13.11
C HIS A 211 -7.25 22.67 13.60
N PHE A 212 -7.83 23.61 12.85
CA PHE A 212 -9.09 24.23 13.20
C PHE A 212 -10.22 23.20 13.35
N LEU A 213 -10.32 22.24 12.42
CA LEU A 213 -11.33 21.18 12.49
C LEU A 213 -11.12 20.28 13.71
N VAL A 214 -9.89 19.80 13.94
CA VAL A 214 -9.58 18.92 15.08
C VAL A 214 -9.86 19.61 16.41
N GLU A 215 -9.43 20.86 16.56
CA GLU A 215 -9.63 21.64 17.79
C GLU A 215 -11.11 21.92 18.05
N ARG A 216 -11.88 22.30 17.03
CA ARG A 216 -13.30 22.65 17.19
C ARG A 216 -14.18 21.42 17.43
N ILE A 217 -13.96 20.35 16.67
CA ILE A 217 -14.69 19.08 16.84
C ILE A 217 -14.29 18.41 18.16
N GLY A 218 -13.00 18.43 18.51
CA GLY A 218 -12.46 17.82 19.73
C GLY A 218 -12.51 18.69 20.98
N SER A 219 -13.24 19.81 20.98
CA SER A 219 -13.20 20.79 22.09
C SER A 219 -13.92 20.30 23.37
N GLY A 220 -13.35 20.65 24.53
CA GLY A 220 -13.95 20.41 25.84
C GLY A 220 -14.09 18.92 26.17
N LYS A 221 -15.31 18.47 26.50
CA LYS A 221 -15.61 17.07 26.85
C LYS A 221 -15.45 16.08 25.68
N ARG A 222 -15.14 16.58 24.47
CA ARG A 222 -14.98 15.80 23.23
C ARG A 222 -13.51 15.62 22.84
N ALA A 223 -12.58 15.85 23.77
CA ALA A 223 -11.16 15.61 23.55
C ALA A 223 -10.92 14.17 23.03
N GLY A 224 -10.17 14.06 21.94
CA GLY A 224 -9.92 12.78 21.25
C GLY A 224 -10.99 12.33 20.25
N GLN A 225 -12.11 13.05 20.12
CA GLN A 225 -13.14 12.74 19.11
C GLN A 225 -12.65 13.00 17.68
N ALA A 226 -11.77 14.00 17.51
CA ALA A 226 -11.11 14.26 16.25
C ALA A 226 -9.61 14.06 16.38
N ARG A 227 -9.00 13.43 15.38
CA ARG A 227 -7.54 13.36 15.21
C ARG A 227 -7.16 13.75 13.79
N MET A 228 -5.90 14.12 13.60
CA MET A 228 -5.35 14.34 12.27
C MET A 228 -4.14 13.48 11.95
N VAL A 229 -3.93 13.25 10.66
CA VAL A 229 -2.71 12.70 10.07
C VAL A 229 -2.15 13.75 9.12
N VAL A 230 -0.89 14.11 9.32
CA VAL A 230 -0.16 15.02 8.45
C VAL A 230 0.64 14.21 7.44
N LEU A 231 0.48 14.52 6.16
CA LEU A 231 1.23 13.93 5.07
C LEU A 231 2.42 14.83 4.74
N GLU A 232 3.61 14.26 4.62
CA GLU A 232 4.86 15.01 4.48
C GLU A 232 5.30 15.12 3.01
N ASP A 233 4.83 14.21 2.16
CA ASP A 233 5.24 14.11 0.76
C ASP A 233 4.04 14.15 -0.20
N SER A 234 3.11 15.07 0.00
CA SER A 234 1.99 15.29 -0.93
C SER A 234 1.56 16.75 -0.99
N TYR A 235 0.85 17.12 -2.06
CA TYR A 235 0.10 18.38 -2.15
C TYR A 235 -1.39 18.11 -1.94
N HIS A 236 -2.27 18.83 -2.64
CA HIS A 236 -3.71 18.83 -2.37
C HIS A 236 -4.39 17.49 -2.67
N MET A 237 -3.99 16.76 -3.71
CA MET A 237 -4.63 15.53 -4.19
C MET A 237 -4.14 14.26 -3.46
N VAL A 238 -4.33 14.23 -2.14
CA VAL A 238 -3.72 13.24 -1.22
C VAL A 238 -4.08 11.76 -1.51
N CYS A 239 -5.20 11.48 -2.20
CA CYS A 239 -5.59 10.11 -2.54
C CYS A 239 -4.83 9.51 -3.73
N VAL A 240 -4.13 10.34 -4.51
CA VAL A 240 -3.42 9.93 -5.73
C VAL A 240 -1.92 10.23 -5.69
N ASP A 241 -1.49 11.16 -4.83
CA ASP A 241 -0.11 11.62 -4.70
C ASP A 241 0.81 10.61 -3.94
N ASN A 242 2.05 10.98 -3.61
CA ASN A 242 3.04 10.01 -3.07
C ASN A 242 2.56 9.29 -1.81
N ASP A 243 1.91 10.00 -0.88
CA ASP A 243 1.47 9.45 0.40
C ASP A 243 0.13 8.68 0.33
N ARG A 244 -0.39 8.38 -0.87
CA ARG A 244 -1.66 7.65 -1.07
C ARG A 244 -1.77 6.32 -0.30
N GLU A 245 -0.64 5.64 -0.06
CA GLU A 245 -0.61 4.42 0.74
C GLU A 245 -0.81 4.71 2.24
N ILE A 246 -0.22 5.80 2.74
CA ILE A 246 -0.38 6.29 4.12
C ILE A 246 -1.84 6.69 4.35
N VAL A 247 -2.43 7.43 3.40
CA VAL A 247 -3.87 7.78 3.43
C VAL A 247 -4.73 6.52 3.49
N GLY A 248 -4.49 5.57 2.58
CA GLY A 248 -5.21 4.29 2.56
C GLY A 248 -5.13 3.54 3.89
N LYS A 249 -3.93 3.42 4.46
CA LYS A 249 -3.69 2.75 5.74
C LYS A 249 -4.48 3.41 6.87
N HIS A 250 -4.33 4.73 7.06
CA HIS A 250 -4.99 5.42 8.17
C HIS A 250 -6.50 5.47 8.03
N VAL A 251 -7.03 5.56 6.81
CA VAL A 251 -8.48 5.48 6.57
C VAL A 251 -9.01 4.09 6.92
N LEU A 252 -8.36 3.03 6.46
CA LEU A 252 -8.75 1.65 6.77
C LEU A 252 -8.67 1.35 8.27
N GLU A 253 -7.57 1.70 8.92
CA GLU A 253 -7.40 1.61 10.37
C GLU A 253 -8.51 2.39 11.09
N PHE A 254 -8.76 3.62 10.65
CA PHE A 254 -9.79 4.47 11.23
C PHE A 254 -11.21 4.02 10.91
N PHE A 255 -11.44 3.12 9.96
CA PHE A 255 -12.74 2.46 9.77
C PHE A 255 -12.83 1.10 10.46
N ASN A 256 -11.81 0.70 11.23
CA ASN A 256 -11.69 -0.65 11.78
C ASN A 256 -11.73 -1.75 10.69
N ALA A 257 -11.20 -1.48 9.50
CA ALA A 257 -11.02 -2.46 8.43
C ALA A 257 -10.13 -3.66 8.82
N ASN A 258 -9.44 -3.56 9.95
CA ASN A 258 -8.37 -4.43 10.40
C ASN A 258 -8.86 -5.74 11.04
N ALA A 259 -9.49 -6.59 10.24
CA ALA A 259 -9.38 -8.04 10.45
C ALA A 259 -8.80 -8.78 9.22
N ALA A 260 -8.62 -8.14 8.06
CA ALA A 260 -8.13 -8.82 6.85
C ALA A 260 -7.29 -7.94 5.89
N GLY A 261 -7.64 -6.66 5.70
CA GLY A 261 -6.93 -5.78 4.76
C GLY A 261 -5.64 -5.12 5.28
N GLY A 262 -5.42 -5.14 6.59
CA GLY A 262 -4.24 -4.55 7.24
C GLY A 262 -2.95 -5.33 7.02
N PHE A 263 -3.03 -6.52 6.44
CA PHE A 263 -1.89 -7.43 6.32
C PHE A 263 -1.06 -7.26 5.04
N GLY A 264 -1.40 -6.32 4.15
CA GLY A 264 -0.63 -6.08 2.92
C GLY A 264 -0.57 -7.28 1.98
N MET A 265 -1.56 -8.17 2.05
CA MET A 265 -1.76 -9.34 1.19
C MET A 265 -2.94 -9.07 0.25
N ASN A 266 -2.78 -9.36 -1.04
CA ASN A 266 -3.86 -9.16 -2.02
C ASN A 266 -4.90 -10.27 -1.90
N MET A 267 -6.20 -10.00 -1.98
CA MET A 267 -7.21 -11.07 -2.05
C MET A 267 -7.05 -11.89 -3.34
N VAL A 268 -7.14 -13.22 -3.24
CA VAL A 268 -6.92 -14.15 -4.35
C VAL A 268 -8.08 -15.14 -4.42
N ASP A 269 -8.64 -15.39 -5.60
CA ASP A 269 -9.60 -16.48 -5.76
C ASP A 269 -8.94 -17.82 -5.34
N PRO A 270 -9.43 -18.47 -4.27
CA PRO A 270 -8.82 -19.69 -3.77
C PRO A 270 -8.82 -20.81 -4.80
N ALA A 271 -9.83 -20.87 -5.67
CA ALA A 271 -10.11 -22.04 -6.50
C ALA A 271 -10.02 -23.36 -5.70
N MET A 272 -10.61 -23.35 -4.50
CA MET A 272 -10.65 -24.45 -3.53
C MET A 272 -12.00 -24.45 -2.81
N ALA A 273 -12.46 -25.62 -2.38
CA ALA A 273 -13.62 -25.73 -1.50
C ALA A 273 -13.25 -25.30 -0.05
N PRO A 274 -14.22 -24.78 0.74
CA PRO A 274 -13.96 -24.37 2.12
C PRO A 274 -13.33 -25.47 3.01
N ALA A 275 -13.72 -26.73 2.81
CA ALA A 275 -13.17 -27.86 3.56
C ALA A 275 -11.67 -28.08 3.26
N GLU A 276 -11.26 -27.96 1.99
CA GLU A 276 -9.86 -28.09 1.57
C GLU A 276 -9.00 -26.94 2.14
N MET A 277 -9.57 -25.73 2.22
CA MET A 277 -8.90 -24.59 2.84
C MET A 277 -8.70 -24.81 4.34
N ALA A 278 -9.71 -25.35 5.03
CA ALA A 278 -9.61 -25.66 6.45
C ALA A 278 -8.55 -26.75 6.74
N GLU A 279 -8.47 -27.79 5.91
CA GLU A 279 -7.49 -28.87 6.04
C GLU A 279 -6.05 -28.39 5.77
N LEU A 280 -5.86 -27.56 4.73
CA LEU A 280 -4.56 -26.98 4.41
C LEU A 280 -4.09 -26.06 5.54
N LEU A 281 -4.98 -25.22 6.08
CA LEU A 281 -4.69 -24.37 7.23
C LEU A 281 -4.33 -25.19 8.48
N ALA A 282 -5.08 -26.27 8.75
CA ALA A 282 -4.78 -27.16 9.88
C ALA A 282 -3.40 -27.82 9.74
N SER A 283 -3.00 -28.18 8.52
CA SER A 283 -1.66 -28.72 8.24
C SER A 283 -0.56 -27.68 8.43
N ALA A 284 -0.81 -26.43 8.02
CA ALA A 284 0.11 -25.32 8.27
C ALA A 284 0.28 -25.04 9.78
N ARG A 285 -0.81 -25.08 10.56
CA ARG A 285 -0.77 -24.93 12.03
C ARG A 285 0.11 -25.99 12.68
N ARG A 286 -0.09 -27.27 12.35
CA ARG A 286 0.72 -28.37 12.91
C ARG A 286 2.22 -28.20 12.64
N ALA A 287 2.58 -27.73 11.44
CA ALA A 287 3.96 -27.44 11.10
C ALA A 287 4.54 -26.33 11.99
N LEU A 288 3.79 -25.24 12.19
CA LEU A 288 4.20 -24.11 13.03
C LEU A 288 4.27 -24.46 14.53
N GLU A 289 3.37 -25.31 15.02
CA GLU A 289 3.38 -25.83 16.40
C GLU A 289 4.65 -26.63 16.70
N GLN A 290 5.12 -27.38 15.71
CA GLN A 290 6.34 -28.20 15.81
C GLN A 290 7.62 -27.41 15.51
N GLY A 291 7.51 -26.13 15.11
CA GLY A 291 8.64 -25.36 14.58
C GLY A 291 9.17 -25.88 13.23
N ASP A 292 8.42 -26.74 12.52
CA ASP A 292 8.80 -27.29 11.21
C ASP A 292 8.46 -26.32 10.07
N PHE A 293 9.23 -25.23 9.98
CA PHE A 293 9.11 -24.28 8.86
C PHE A 293 9.44 -24.93 7.51
N ALA A 294 10.27 -25.97 7.47
CA ALA A 294 10.50 -26.69 6.22
C ALA A 294 9.24 -27.44 5.75
N GLY A 295 8.49 -28.02 6.69
CA GLY A 295 7.15 -28.56 6.45
C GLY A 295 6.17 -27.52 5.95
N LEU A 296 6.16 -26.33 6.55
CA LEU A 296 5.35 -25.22 6.08
C LEU A 296 5.66 -24.86 4.61
N TYR A 297 6.93 -24.73 4.24
CA TYR A 297 7.33 -24.42 2.87
C TYR A 297 6.99 -25.54 1.87
N ARG A 298 6.94 -26.81 2.30
CA ARG A 298 6.47 -27.94 1.45
C ARG A 298 4.99 -27.83 1.09
N LEU A 299 4.18 -27.20 1.95
CA LEU A 299 2.76 -26.92 1.70
C LEU A 299 2.58 -25.77 0.70
N GLY A 300 3.61 -24.94 0.50
CA GLY A 300 3.58 -23.79 -0.38
C GLY A 300 3.88 -24.08 -1.86
N ILE A 301 3.69 -23.04 -2.68
CA ILE A 301 4.28 -22.97 -4.03
C ILE A 301 5.81 -22.81 -3.94
N PRO A 302 6.58 -23.03 -5.03
CA PRO A 302 8.03 -22.87 -5.01
C PRO A 302 8.53 -21.51 -4.51
N ASP A 303 7.74 -20.45 -4.78
CA ASP A 303 8.02 -19.07 -4.39
C ASP A 303 7.29 -18.64 -3.12
N PHE A 304 6.78 -19.59 -2.32
CA PHE A 304 6.10 -19.29 -1.07
C PHE A 304 6.98 -18.43 -0.17
N ALA A 305 6.42 -17.38 0.39
CA ALA A 305 7.13 -16.45 1.24
C ALA A 305 6.58 -16.47 2.68
N TRP A 306 7.51 -16.54 3.65
CA TRP A 306 7.25 -16.13 5.02
C TRP A 306 7.67 -14.68 5.19
N LEU A 307 6.84 -13.86 5.84
CA LEU A 307 7.18 -12.48 6.17
C LEU A 307 7.12 -12.28 7.69
N GLN A 308 8.26 -11.87 8.25
CA GLN A 308 8.42 -11.56 9.66
C GLN A 308 8.66 -10.04 9.79
N PRO A 309 7.82 -9.28 10.51
CA PRO A 309 8.01 -7.86 10.70
C PRO A 309 9.12 -7.57 11.72
N GLY A 310 9.52 -6.31 11.83
CA GLY A 310 10.43 -5.81 12.87
C GLY A 310 11.78 -5.35 12.36
N ARG A 311 12.66 -5.05 13.31
CA ARG A 311 14.03 -4.59 13.10
C ARG A 311 15.05 -5.51 13.78
N ASN A 312 14.72 -6.79 13.92
CA ASN A 312 15.59 -7.79 14.55
C ASN A 312 16.09 -8.83 13.54
N ARG A 313 17.05 -9.64 13.97
CA ARG A 313 17.66 -10.71 13.16
C ARG A 313 16.70 -11.77 12.61
N GLY A 314 15.46 -11.83 13.08
CA GLY A 314 14.41 -12.71 12.55
C GLY A 314 13.51 -12.03 11.50
N SER A 315 13.55 -10.70 11.42
CA SER A 315 12.70 -9.89 10.53
C SER A 315 13.17 -9.95 9.06
N GLY A 316 12.21 -9.83 8.14
CA GLY A 316 12.43 -9.77 6.69
C GLY A 316 11.45 -10.61 5.87
N ALA A 317 11.68 -10.62 4.56
CA ALA A 317 10.95 -11.48 3.62
C ALA A 317 11.78 -12.72 3.23
N PHE A 318 11.16 -13.90 3.33
CA PHE A 318 11.81 -15.19 3.12
C PHE A 318 11.15 -15.96 1.96
N PRO A 319 11.34 -15.56 0.69
CA PRO A 319 10.75 -16.24 -0.44
C PRO A 319 11.50 -17.53 -0.82
N GLY A 320 10.73 -18.59 -1.05
CA GLY A 320 11.17 -19.87 -1.58
C GLY A 320 12.28 -20.55 -0.79
N SER A 321 12.98 -21.48 -1.43
CA SER A 321 14.02 -22.29 -0.77
C SER A 321 15.21 -21.45 -0.28
N LYS A 322 15.53 -20.32 -0.94
CA LYS A 322 16.57 -19.38 -0.49
C LYS A 322 16.15 -18.70 0.82
N GLY A 323 14.91 -18.20 0.86
CA GLY A 323 14.30 -17.63 2.06
C GLY A 323 14.29 -18.59 3.22
N LEU A 324 13.82 -19.83 3.02
CA LEU A 324 13.80 -20.86 4.06
C LEU A 324 15.18 -21.10 4.69
N ARG A 325 16.26 -21.08 3.92
CA ARG A 325 17.62 -21.26 4.48
C ARG A 325 18.03 -20.11 5.38
N ARG A 326 17.65 -18.87 5.05
CA ARG A 326 17.89 -17.70 5.91
C ARG A 326 17.00 -17.77 7.15
N LEU A 327 15.74 -18.13 6.97
CA LEU A 327 14.76 -18.31 8.04
C LEU A 327 15.21 -19.37 9.05
N ARG A 328 15.80 -20.48 8.58
CA ARG A 328 16.34 -21.55 9.44
C ARG A 328 17.38 -21.06 10.44
N LYS A 329 18.22 -20.08 10.07
CA LYS A 329 19.18 -19.49 11.02
C LYS A 329 18.49 -18.88 12.24
N TRP A 330 17.25 -18.42 12.10
CA TRP A 330 16.43 -17.90 13.17
C TRP A 330 15.57 -18.99 13.83
N THR A 331 14.93 -19.88 13.05
CA THR A 331 13.97 -20.86 13.58
C THR A 331 14.61 -22.03 14.31
N ASP A 332 15.82 -22.44 13.92
CA ASP A 332 16.55 -23.56 14.54
C ASP A 332 16.94 -23.25 16.01
N GLU A 333 16.76 -22.00 16.46
CA GLU A 333 16.97 -21.59 17.85
C GLU A 333 15.78 -21.89 18.79
N GLY A 334 14.70 -22.47 18.25
CA GLY A 334 13.55 -22.97 19.00
C GLY A 334 12.28 -22.12 18.84
N ALA A 335 12.09 -21.46 17.69
CA ALA A 335 10.89 -20.66 17.42
C ALA A 335 9.72 -21.57 17.00
N SER A 336 8.58 -21.45 17.68
CA SER A 336 7.34 -22.18 17.35
C SER A 336 6.10 -21.34 17.62
N PHE A 337 4.93 -21.81 17.23
CA PHE A 337 3.67 -21.11 17.48
C PHE A 337 2.70 -21.95 18.31
N SER A 338 1.83 -21.29 19.06
CA SER A 338 0.77 -21.94 19.85
C SER A 338 -0.47 -21.06 19.95
N ALA A 339 -1.44 -21.49 20.77
CA ALA A 339 -2.64 -20.72 21.11
C ALA A 339 -3.42 -20.19 19.89
N PHE A 340 -3.56 -21.02 18.85
CA PHE A 340 -4.28 -20.65 17.64
C PHE A 340 -5.77 -20.42 17.93
N GLY A 341 -6.26 -19.22 17.60
CA GLY A 341 -7.66 -18.86 17.70
C GLY A 341 -8.53 -19.40 16.55
N ALA A 342 -9.82 -19.06 16.60
CA ALA A 342 -10.72 -19.30 15.47
C ALA A 342 -10.25 -18.53 14.23
N ALA A 343 -10.09 -19.23 13.11
CA ALA A 343 -9.68 -18.61 11.85
C ALA A 343 -10.87 -17.96 11.15
N VAL A 344 -10.67 -16.74 10.66
CA VAL A 344 -11.54 -16.09 9.69
C VAL A 344 -10.99 -16.39 8.30
N ILE A 345 -11.78 -17.06 7.46
CA ILE A 345 -11.38 -17.42 6.10
C ILE A 345 -12.21 -16.61 5.10
N ASN A 346 -11.54 -15.87 4.22
CA ASN A 346 -12.18 -15.08 3.17
C ASN A 346 -11.31 -15.07 1.90
N ALA A 347 -11.90 -15.37 0.73
CA ALA A 347 -11.26 -15.37 -0.59
C ALA A 347 -9.77 -15.80 -0.59
N GLY A 348 -9.52 -17.08 -0.27
CA GLY A 348 -8.17 -17.64 -0.31
C GLY A 348 -7.27 -17.22 0.85
N MET A 349 -7.73 -16.39 1.78
CA MET A 349 -6.94 -15.95 2.92
C MET A 349 -7.55 -16.46 4.22
N ALA A 350 -6.71 -16.96 5.11
CA ALA A 350 -7.03 -17.27 6.49
C ALA A 350 -6.28 -16.33 7.42
N VAL A 351 -7.00 -15.75 8.37
CA VAL A 351 -6.44 -14.90 9.43
C VAL A 351 -6.83 -15.50 10.76
N GLN A 352 -5.87 -15.67 11.66
CA GLN A 352 -6.13 -16.23 12.99
C GLN A 352 -5.18 -15.66 14.04
N PRO A 353 -5.65 -15.43 15.28
CA PRO A 353 -4.77 -15.19 16.41
C PRO A 353 -3.82 -16.37 16.63
N ALA A 354 -2.59 -16.10 17.04
CA ALA A 354 -1.63 -17.11 17.50
C ALA A 354 -0.64 -16.48 18.50
N THR A 355 0.25 -17.28 19.06
CA THR A 355 1.33 -16.81 19.94
C THR A 355 2.66 -17.41 19.49
N LEU A 356 3.62 -16.56 19.13
CA LEU A 356 5.01 -16.95 18.85
C LEU A 356 5.71 -17.26 20.17
N LEU A 357 6.33 -18.42 20.26
CA LEU A 357 7.11 -18.89 21.41
C LEU A 357 8.58 -18.97 21.03
N HIS A 358 9.46 -18.37 21.86
CA HIS A 358 10.91 -18.50 21.68
C HIS A 358 11.67 -18.21 22.98
N ARG A 359 12.32 -19.23 23.57
CA ARG A 359 13.22 -19.10 24.73
C ARG A 359 12.72 -18.16 25.84
N GLY A 360 11.49 -18.39 26.32
CA GLY A 360 10.87 -17.59 27.37
C GLY A 360 10.03 -16.40 26.88
N LEU A 361 10.14 -16.01 25.61
CA LEU A 361 9.20 -15.10 24.96
C LEU A 361 7.91 -15.84 24.61
N ALA A 362 6.78 -15.23 24.95
CA ALA A 362 5.45 -15.58 24.44
C ALA A 362 4.82 -14.30 23.86
N SER A 363 4.91 -14.15 22.55
CA SER A 363 4.48 -12.96 21.82
C SER A 363 3.12 -13.23 21.14
N PRO A 364 2.01 -12.69 21.67
CA PRO A 364 0.71 -12.81 21.02
C PRO A 364 0.67 -11.95 19.76
N GLY A 365 -0.16 -12.37 18.80
CA GLY A 365 -0.31 -11.66 17.54
C GLY A 365 -1.28 -12.36 16.60
N VAL A 366 -1.19 -12.00 15.32
CA VAL A 366 -2.04 -12.51 14.26
C VAL A 366 -1.19 -13.14 13.16
N LEU A 367 -1.59 -14.33 12.73
CA LEU A 367 -1.04 -15.02 11.58
C LEU A 367 -2.01 -14.92 10.40
N ALA A 368 -1.54 -14.39 9.28
CA ALA A 368 -2.25 -14.38 8.01
C ALA A 368 -1.61 -15.39 7.05
N VAL A 369 -2.42 -16.23 6.41
CA VAL A 369 -1.98 -17.27 5.47
C VAL A 369 -2.83 -17.20 4.22
N GLN A 370 -2.20 -17.09 3.06
CA GLN A 370 -2.87 -17.13 1.77
C GLN A 370 -2.71 -18.49 1.09
N MET A 371 -3.80 -18.94 0.46
CA MET A 371 -3.99 -20.28 -0.08
C MET A 371 -4.67 -20.19 -1.44
N ARG A 372 -4.20 -21.02 -2.38
CA ARG A 372 -4.85 -21.19 -3.69
C ARG A 372 -4.52 -22.56 -4.26
N LYS A 373 -5.50 -23.24 -4.86
CA LYS A 373 -5.34 -24.55 -5.54
C LYS A 373 -4.57 -25.58 -4.69
N GLY A 374 -4.91 -25.70 -3.40
CA GLY A 374 -4.30 -26.66 -2.48
C GLY A 374 -2.88 -26.31 -2.01
N LYS A 375 -2.40 -25.09 -2.26
CA LYS A 375 -1.05 -24.63 -1.89
C LYS A 375 -1.07 -23.32 -1.13
N LEU A 376 -0.09 -23.13 -0.23
CA LEU A 376 0.16 -21.84 0.39
C LEU A 376 0.87 -20.90 -0.61
N LEU A 377 0.44 -19.65 -0.67
CA LEU A 377 1.08 -18.61 -1.49
C LEU A 377 2.03 -17.75 -0.66
N GLU A 378 1.57 -17.31 0.51
CA GLU A 378 2.32 -16.43 1.41
C GLU A 378 1.79 -16.63 2.84
N ALA A 379 2.66 -16.50 3.84
CA ALA A 379 2.28 -16.39 5.24
C ALA A 379 2.99 -15.21 5.88
N ARG A 380 2.31 -14.51 6.78
CA ARG A 380 2.81 -13.29 7.40
C ARG A 380 2.41 -13.22 8.87
N TRP A 381 3.39 -12.92 9.71
CA TRP A 381 3.21 -12.73 11.14
C TRP A 381 3.00 -11.26 11.51
N PHE A 382 2.17 -11.00 12.52
CA PHE A 382 1.87 -9.67 13.04
C PHE A 382 1.83 -9.72 14.56
N PRO A 383 2.94 -9.40 15.25
CA PRO A 383 2.92 -9.35 16.71
C PRO A 383 2.08 -8.18 17.21
N ASP A 384 1.44 -8.37 18.36
CA ASP A 384 0.73 -7.30 19.05
C ASP A 384 1.71 -6.25 19.63
N ASP A 385 2.90 -6.71 20.05
CA ASP A 385 4.00 -5.87 20.54
C ASP A 385 5.29 -6.16 19.76
N LEU A 386 5.51 -5.37 18.71
CA LEU A 386 6.67 -5.50 17.83
C LEU A 386 7.97 -5.12 18.53
N ASP A 387 7.93 -4.14 19.44
CA ASP A 387 9.12 -3.64 20.15
C ASP A 387 9.64 -4.68 21.16
N ALA A 388 8.74 -5.47 21.75
CA ALA A 388 9.10 -6.61 22.59
C ALA A 388 9.80 -7.72 21.80
N GLU A 389 9.32 -8.05 20.60
CA GLU A 389 10.03 -8.98 19.71
C GLU A 389 11.40 -8.43 19.30
N ASP A 390 11.45 -7.16 18.90
CA ASP A 390 12.70 -6.53 18.48
C ASP A 390 13.74 -6.50 19.60
N SER A 391 13.32 -6.23 20.83
CA SER A 391 14.17 -6.25 22.01
C SER A 391 14.65 -7.66 22.37
N HIS A 392 13.78 -8.68 22.24
CA HIS A 392 14.11 -10.07 22.57
C HIS A 392 15.08 -10.71 21.58
N PHE A 393 14.81 -10.54 20.30
CA PHE A 393 15.62 -11.15 19.24
C PHE A 393 16.89 -10.34 18.95
N GLY A 394 16.82 -9.01 19.05
CA GLY A 394 17.94 -8.09 18.82
C GLY A 394 18.63 -8.26 17.48
N GLY A 395 19.80 -7.61 17.35
CA GLY A 395 20.64 -7.68 16.16
C GLY A 395 20.05 -6.95 14.95
N GLU A 396 20.85 -6.87 13.89
CA GLU A 396 20.41 -6.25 12.63
C GLU A 396 19.44 -7.18 11.87
N PRO A 397 18.43 -6.62 11.18
CA PRO A 397 17.56 -7.37 10.29
C PRO A 397 18.33 -8.24 9.33
N LEU A 398 17.83 -9.46 9.07
CA LEU A 398 18.35 -10.24 7.95
C LEU A 398 18.10 -9.42 6.67
N PRO A 399 19.14 -9.05 5.91
CA PRO A 399 18.98 -8.13 4.80
C PRO A 399 17.99 -8.69 3.79
N ASP A 400 17.03 -7.84 3.40
CA ASP A 400 16.12 -8.13 2.30
C ASP A 400 16.91 -8.11 0.98
N GLY A 401 16.77 -9.17 0.18
CA GLY A 401 17.49 -9.34 -1.08
C GLY A 401 18.79 -10.15 -1.00
N PRO A 402 19.56 -10.23 -2.11
CA PRO A 402 20.79 -11.00 -2.20
C PRO A 402 21.89 -10.41 -1.30
N SER A 403 22.67 -11.27 -0.65
CA SER A 403 23.88 -10.86 0.09
C SER A 403 24.89 -10.15 -0.82
N GLU A 404 25.83 -9.39 -0.26
CA GLU A 404 26.90 -8.74 -1.04
C GLU A 404 27.68 -9.74 -1.90
N GLN A 405 27.89 -10.96 -1.38
CA GLN A 405 28.53 -12.03 -2.13
C GLN A 405 27.66 -12.54 -3.29
N GLU A 406 26.35 -12.66 -3.10
CA GLU A 406 25.41 -13.01 -4.16
C GLU A 406 25.30 -11.89 -5.21
N LYS A 407 25.29 -10.61 -4.79
CA LYS A 407 25.34 -9.45 -5.71
C LYS A 407 26.62 -9.46 -6.53
N ALA A 408 27.77 -9.67 -5.89
CA ALA A 408 29.06 -9.77 -6.57
C ALA A 408 29.08 -10.95 -7.56
N PHE A 409 28.51 -12.10 -7.17
CA PHE A 409 28.40 -13.28 -8.02
C PHE A 409 27.48 -13.05 -9.23
N GLU A 410 26.33 -12.40 -9.05
CA GLU A 410 25.43 -12.01 -10.14
C GLU A 410 26.07 -10.97 -11.06
N ALA A 411 26.75 -9.97 -10.50
CA ALA A 411 27.50 -8.97 -11.25
C ALA A 411 28.63 -9.61 -12.06
N ALA A 412 29.38 -10.56 -11.49
CA ALA A 412 30.39 -11.33 -12.22
C ALA A 412 29.76 -12.18 -13.34
N ALA A 413 28.60 -12.80 -13.10
CA ALA A 413 27.92 -13.57 -14.14
C ALA A 413 27.46 -12.68 -15.30
N ALA A 414 26.99 -11.46 -15.01
CA ALA A 414 26.71 -10.45 -16.03
C ALA A 414 27.99 -10.00 -16.76
N LEU A 415 29.05 -9.68 -16.01
CA LEU A 415 30.35 -9.25 -16.55
C LEU A 415 30.96 -10.30 -17.48
N SER A 416 30.84 -11.59 -17.14
CA SER A 416 31.36 -12.69 -17.97
C SER A 416 30.75 -12.75 -19.38
N ARG A 417 29.53 -12.22 -19.57
CA ARG A 417 28.86 -12.16 -20.87
C ARG A 417 29.39 -11.02 -21.75
N THR A 418 30.19 -10.12 -21.17
CA THR A 418 30.79 -8.95 -21.83
C THR A 418 32.27 -9.15 -22.18
N LEU A 419 32.80 -10.35 -22.00
CA LEU A 419 34.15 -10.70 -22.47
C LEU A 419 34.19 -10.56 -24.00
N ARG A 420 35.14 -9.78 -24.50
CA ARG A 420 35.40 -9.55 -25.92
C ARG A 420 35.90 -10.83 -26.60
N LYS A 421 36.69 -11.64 -25.90
CA LYS A 421 37.20 -12.92 -26.41
C LYS A 421 36.71 -14.07 -25.54
N ALA A 422 36.21 -15.12 -26.18
CA ALA A 422 35.84 -16.34 -25.47
C ALA A 422 37.08 -16.98 -24.82
N PRO A 423 37.04 -17.30 -23.51
CA PRO A 423 38.10 -18.07 -22.85
C PRO A 423 38.26 -19.47 -23.45
N ASP A 424 39.38 -20.13 -23.13
CA ASP A 424 39.57 -21.53 -23.52
C ASP A 424 38.53 -22.47 -22.87
N ASN A 425 38.40 -23.68 -23.43
CA ASN A 425 37.39 -24.64 -22.99
C ASN A 425 37.55 -25.08 -21.52
N ALA A 426 38.77 -25.16 -20.99
CA ALA A 426 38.99 -25.54 -19.60
C ALA A 426 38.49 -24.44 -18.66
N THR A 427 38.74 -23.18 -19.03
CA THR A 427 38.23 -22.01 -18.31
C THR A 427 36.70 -21.95 -18.38
N LEU A 428 36.08 -22.19 -19.54
CA LEU A 428 34.61 -22.23 -19.67
C LEU A 428 33.96 -23.32 -18.79
N LEU A 429 34.58 -24.51 -18.71
CA LEU A 429 34.11 -25.58 -17.83
C LEU A 429 34.27 -25.22 -16.35
N ALA A 430 35.37 -24.57 -15.97
CA ALA A 430 35.59 -24.08 -14.61
C ALA A 430 34.54 -23.02 -14.23
N MET A 431 34.28 -22.05 -15.10
CA MET A 431 33.23 -21.05 -14.92
C MET A 431 31.86 -21.70 -14.77
N TYR A 432 31.51 -22.66 -15.63
CA TYR A 432 30.24 -23.38 -15.54
C TYR A 432 30.10 -24.14 -14.22
N ALA A 433 31.12 -24.90 -13.82
CA ALA A 433 31.12 -25.69 -12.59
C ALA A 433 30.97 -24.81 -11.35
N LEU A 434 31.75 -23.73 -11.25
CA LEU A 434 31.68 -22.77 -10.15
C LEU A 434 30.33 -22.04 -10.14
N TYR A 435 29.80 -21.64 -11.29
CA TYR A 435 28.49 -21.01 -11.37
C TYR A 435 27.38 -21.95 -10.91
N LYS A 436 27.40 -23.21 -11.34
CA LYS A 436 26.41 -24.24 -10.93
C LYS A 436 26.54 -24.57 -9.45
N GLN A 437 27.75 -24.73 -8.94
CA GLN A 437 28.00 -24.96 -7.52
C GLN A 437 27.54 -23.77 -6.67
N GLY A 438 27.87 -22.53 -7.05
CA GLY A 438 27.43 -21.33 -6.34
C GLY A 438 25.92 -21.11 -6.39
N SER A 439 25.26 -21.41 -7.51
CA SER A 439 23.81 -21.20 -7.69
C SER A 439 22.94 -22.33 -7.14
N GLN A 440 23.39 -23.59 -7.21
CA GLN A 440 22.57 -24.78 -6.93
C GLN A 440 23.15 -25.71 -5.86
N GLY A 441 24.43 -25.59 -5.51
CA GLY A 441 25.13 -26.54 -4.64
C GLY A 441 25.63 -27.76 -5.41
N ASP A 442 25.84 -28.88 -4.71
CA ASP A 442 26.36 -30.12 -5.29
C ASP A 442 25.51 -30.63 -6.46
N ALA A 443 26.19 -31.22 -7.46
CA ALA A 443 25.56 -31.79 -8.63
C ALA A 443 24.52 -32.86 -8.25
N ALA A 444 23.29 -32.69 -8.77
CA ALA A 444 22.17 -33.62 -8.64
C ALA A 444 21.61 -33.97 -10.03
N GLY A 445 21.24 -35.24 -10.22
CA GLY A 445 20.73 -35.78 -11.48
C GLY A 445 21.63 -36.87 -12.08
N GLU A 446 21.14 -37.52 -13.14
CA GLU A 446 21.90 -38.54 -13.87
C GLU A 446 22.94 -37.88 -14.80
N ARG A 447 24.11 -38.51 -14.88
CA ARG A 447 25.18 -38.09 -15.81
C ARG A 447 24.67 -38.19 -17.26
N PRO A 448 24.82 -37.15 -18.10
CA PRO A 448 24.32 -37.14 -19.48
C PRO A 448 24.85 -38.29 -20.36
N SER A 449 24.16 -38.57 -21.47
CA SER A 449 24.48 -39.69 -22.38
C SER A 449 25.86 -39.56 -23.03
N ILE A 450 26.57 -40.69 -23.19
CA ILE A 450 26.97 -41.18 -24.52
C ILE A 450 27.30 -40.15 -25.61
N MET A 451 26.23 -39.71 -26.26
CA MET A 451 26.30 -38.89 -27.47
C MET A 451 26.43 -37.39 -27.15
N ASP A 452 26.22 -36.97 -25.90
CA ASP A 452 26.34 -35.58 -25.43
C ASP A 452 27.68 -35.35 -24.71
N MET A 453 28.75 -35.23 -25.50
CA MET A 453 30.10 -35.02 -24.97
C MET A 453 30.23 -33.71 -24.16
N VAL A 454 29.52 -32.64 -24.57
CA VAL A 454 29.60 -31.32 -23.91
C VAL A 454 28.83 -31.32 -22.59
N GLY A 455 27.62 -31.87 -22.57
CA GLY A 455 26.83 -32.02 -21.35
C GLY A 455 27.52 -32.90 -20.32
N ARG A 456 28.19 -33.98 -20.76
CA ARG A 456 29.03 -34.80 -19.87
C ARG A 456 30.20 -34.03 -19.29
N ALA A 457 30.97 -33.32 -20.11
CA ALA A 457 32.10 -32.52 -19.62
C ALA A 457 31.65 -31.47 -18.58
N LYS A 458 30.50 -30.82 -18.81
CA LYS A 458 29.89 -29.87 -17.87
C LYS A 458 29.44 -30.53 -16.56
N HIS A 459 28.78 -31.68 -16.65
CA HIS A 459 28.33 -32.43 -15.48
C HIS A 459 29.50 -32.97 -14.66
N ASP A 460 30.54 -33.49 -15.32
CA ASP A 460 31.75 -34.00 -14.68
C ASP A 460 32.51 -32.88 -13.98
N ALA A 461 32.66 -31.71 -14.65
CA ALA A 461 33.28 -30.54 -14.06
C ALA A 461 32.52 -30.02 -12.83
N TRP A 462 31.18 -30.01 -12.85
CA TRP A 462 30.37 -29.65 -11.69
C TRP A 462 30.48 -30.69 -10.57
N THR A 463 30.43 -31.99 -10.91
CA THR A 463 30.55 -33.09 -9.95
C THR A 463 31.91 -33.09 -9.25
N ALA A 464 32.98 -32.71 -9.96
CA ALA A 464 34.33 -32.58 -9.39
C ALA A 464 34.43 -31.49 -8.30
N ARG A 465 33.44 -30.60 -8.19
CA ARG A 465 33.34 -29.57 -7.13
C ARG A 465 32.46 -30.00 -5.95
N ARG A 466 32.02 -31.26 -5.90
CA ARG A 466 31.19 -31.79 -4.81
C ARG A 466 31.86 -31.54 -3.45
N GLY A 467 31.08 -31.06 -2.48
CA GLY A 467 31.55 -30.72 -1.15
C GLY A 467 32.15 -29.32 -1.02
N MET A 468 32.34 -28.59 -2.12
CA MET A 468 32.68 -27.17 -2.08
C MET A 468 31.46 -26.37 -1.60
N SER A 469 31.66 -25.48 -0.62
CA SER A 469 30.58 -24.59 -0.18
C SER A 469 30.16 -23.64 -1.29
N ARG A 470 28.90 -23.19 -1.24
CA ARG A 470 28.37 -22.27 -2.26
C ARG A 470 29.08 -20.92 -2.19
N GLU A 471 29.39 -20.46 -0.99
CA GLU A 471 30.12 -19.24 -0.71
C GLU A 471 31.52 -19.30 -1.33
N GLN A 472 32.22 -20.43 -1.17
CA GLN A 472 33.52 -20.63 -1.82
C GLN A 472 33.38 -20.62 -3.34
N ALA A 473 32.38 -21.34 -3.88
CA ALA A 473 32.15 -21.39 -5.32
C ALA A 473 31.80 -20.01 -5.92
N MET A 474 31.00 -19.20 -5.21
CA MET A 474 30.70 -17.82 -5.61
C MET A 474 31.96 -16.96 -5.61
N SER A 475 32.76 -17.04 -4.55
CA SER A 475 34.02 -16.29 -4.42
C SER A 475 34.99 -16.65 -5.54
N ASP A 476 35.19 -17.95 -5.79
CA ASP A 476 36.08 -18.46 -6.83
C ASP A 476 35.61 -18.06 -8.24
N TYR A 477 34.28 -18.06 -8.47
CA TYR A 477 33.71 -17.61 -9.73
C TYR A 477 33.96 -16.12 -9.99
N VAL A 478 33.71 -15.26 -8.99
CA VAL A 478 33.97 -13.82 -9.06
C VAL A 478 35.44 -13.56 -9.34
N ALA A 479 36.34 -14.22 -8.61
CA ALA A 479 37.78 -14.08 -8.79
C ALA A 479 38.24 -14.53 -10.20
N LEU A 480 37.64 -15.59 -10.75
CA LEU A 480 37.95 -16.05 -12.10
C LEU A 480 37.49 -15.05 -13.17
N VAL A 481 36.27 -14.52 -13.06
CA VAL A 481 35.75 -13.54 -14.04
C VAL A 481 36.56 -12.24 -14.02
N ASN A 482 36.90 -11.72 -12.83
CA ASN A 482 37.68 -10.48 -12.72
C ASN A 482 39.06 -10.64 -13.36
N ARG A 483 39.77 -11.75 -13.12
CA ARG A 483 41.05 -12.03 -13.78
C ARG A 483 40.96 -12.05 -15.30
N LEU A 484 39.88 -12.61 -15.85
CA LEU A 484 39.67 -12.61 -17.29
C LEU A 484 39.44 -11.19 -17.83
N LYS A 485 38.75 -10.34 -17.07
CA LYS A 485 38.48 -8.96 -17.47
C LYS A 485 39.70 -8.04 -17.38
N ASP A 486 40.53 -8.25 -16.36
CA ASP A 486 41.79 -7.53 -16.20
C ASP A 486 42.77 -7.87 -17.34
N ALA A 487 42.83 -9.15 -17.74
CA ALA A 487 43.64 -9.58 -18.87
C ALA A 487 43.22 -8.90 -20.20
N GLU A 488 41.91 -8.75 -20.46
CA GLU A 488 41.42 -8.02 -21.65
C GLU A 488 41.81 -6.53 -21.64
N SER A 489 41.94 -5.94 -20.46
CA SER A 489 42.25 -4.50 -20.31
C SER A 489 43.75 -4.22 -20.44
N GLN A 490 44.59 -5.22 -20.25
CA GLN A 490 46.05 -5.14 -20.43
C GLN A 490 46.48 -5.44 -21.88
N GLU A 491 45.62 -6.12 -22.65
CA GLU A 491 45.83 -6.39 -24.09
C GLU A 491 45.23 -5.30 -25.01
N ALA A 492 44.51 -4.32 -24.44
CA ALA A 492 43.92 -3.16 -25.14
C ALA A 492 44.82 -1.93 -25.03
#